data_AF-A0AAU5MW12-F1
#
_entry.id   AF-A0AAU5MW12-F1
#
_cell.length_a   1.000
_cell.length_b   1.000
_cell.length_c   1.000
_cell.angle_alpha   90.00
_cell.angle_beta   90.00
_cell.angle_gamma   90.00
#
_symmetry.space_group_name_H-M   'P 1'
#
loop_
_entity.id
_entity.type
_entity.pdbx_description
1 polymer ?
#
loop_
_entity_poly.entity_id
_entity_poly.type
_entity_poly.pdbx_seq_one_letter_code
_entity_poly.pdbx_strand_id
1 'polypeptide(L)'
;MRLRFIGSTSGGGGCPSVYETDRGTVVVQGWKLDPDDQAYGDVRDMADDEDVLEVPRELLERFAPKHAESNTRLVSGAAFDELFTTFEHTARRLETRTHYDIENERESFAQFLDGEEVDLAWFTSWLDTMREQTAAGKTVARVRVVPAELTDYLRYELHLAESNTAAGEDIRYLDRETANRFVLPDRDFWLFDSSTLAVLHFTDEGHLLGAQIITDPAVVVEHARWLDAAFHHAQPFREFVKEHPPR
;
A
#
# COMPACT_ATOMS: atom_id res chain seq x y z
N MET A 1 0.51 -29.42 -10.68
CA MET A 1 1.16 -28.10 -10.52
C MET A 1 0.74 -27.26 -11.69
N ARG A 2 0.21 -26.06 -11.44
CA ARG A 2 -0.12 -25.08 -12.48
C ARG A 2 0.97 -24.02 -12.52
N LEU A 3 1.31 -23.55 -13.71
CA LEU A 3 2.35 -22.54 -13.93
C LEU A 3 1.72 -21.24 -14.43
N ARG A 4 2.08 -20.12 -13.80
CA ARG A 4 1.79 -18.76 -14.27
C ARG A 4 3.08 -18.14 -14.78
N PHE A 5 3.08 -17.65 -16.00
CA PHE A 5 4.25 -16.98 -16.59
C PHE A 5 4.51 -15.64 -15.89
N ILE A 6 5.75 -15.41 -15.47
CA ILE A 6 6.18 -14.16 -14.80
C ILE A 6 6.96 -13.27 -15.78
N GLY A 7 7.89 -13.84 -16.55
CA GLY A 7 8.67 -13.06 -17.51
C GLY A 7 9.78 -13.83 -18.22
N SER A 8 10.35 -13.20 -19.24
CA SER A 8 11.45 -13.71 -20.06
C SER A 8 12.35 -12.55 -20.48
N THR A 9 13.66 -12.81 -20.60
CA THR A 9 14.63 -11.84 -21.14
C THR A 9 14.82 -11.97 -22.65
N SER A 10 14.11 -12.87 -23.33
CA SER A 10 14.17 -12.98 -24.79
C SER A 10 13.06 -12.15 -25.46
N GLY A 11 13.43 -11.29 -26.41
CA GLY A 11 12.50 -10.38 -27.09
C GLY A 11 11.46 -11.03 -28.03
N GLY A 12 11.24 -12.35 -27.95
CA GLY A 12 10.41 -13.10 -28.91
C GLY A 12 9.76 -14.37 -28.36
N GLY A 13 9.65 -14.54 -27.04
CA GLY A 13 8.96 -15.70 -26.42
C GLY A 13 9.80 -16.98 -26.29
N GLY A 14 11.13 -16.88 -26.42
CA GLY A 14 12.07 -17.96 -26.14
C GLY A 14 12.53 -18.02 -24.67
N CYS A 15 13.19 -19.13 -24.33
CA CYS A 15 13.99 -19.30 -23.11
C CYS A 15 15.07 -18.20 -23.01
N PRO A 16 15.40 -17.70 -21.80
CA PRO A 16 15.03 -18.22 -20.48
C PRO A 16 13.85 -17.48 -19.83
N SER A 17 13.13 -18.15 -18.93
CA SER A 17 11.85 -17.66 -18.39
C SER A 17 11.62 -18.08 -16.93
N VAL A 18 10.83 -17.28 -16.20
CA VAL A 18 10.41 -17.57 -14.82
C VAL A 18 8.90 -17.77 -14.78
N TYR A 19 8.47 -18.76 -14.01
CA TYR A 19 7.08 -19.08 -13.73
C TYR A 19 6.88 -19.19 -12.22
N GLU A 20 5.67 -18.89 -11.77
CA GLU A 20 5.22 -19.15 -10.41
C GLU A 20 4.28 -20.36 -10.39
N THR A 21 4.36 -21.15 -9.34
CA THR A 21 3.49 -22.31 -9.13
C THR A 21 2.32 -21.97 -8.21
N ASP A 22 1.25 -22.75 -8.32
CA ASP A 22 0.14 -22.78 -7.36
C ASP A 22 0.53 -23.29 -5.94
N ARG A 23 1.82 -23.45 -5.66
CA ARG A 23 2.37 -23.96 -4.39
C ARG A 23 3.29 -22.94 -3.69
N GLY A 24 3.35 -21.70 -4.18
CA GLY A 24 4.26 -20.67 -3.65
C GLY A 24 5.74 -20.96 -3.94
N THR A 25 6.02 -21.73 -4.99
CA THR A 25 7.39 -21.98 -5.48
C THR A 25 7.57 -21.41 -6.87
N VAL A 26 8.81 -21.32 -7.32
CA VAL A 26 9.16 -20.80 -8.64
C VAL A 26 9.71 -21.91 -9.52
N VAL A 27 9.43 -21.82 -10.82
CA VAL A 27 10.03 -22.68 -11.84
C VAL A 27 10.81 -21.80 -12.80
N VAL A 28 12.08 -22.14 -13.00
CA VAL A 28 12.97 -21.45 -13.92
C VAL A 28 13.19 -22.33 -15.14
N GLN A 29 12.99 -21.78 -16.33
CA GLN A 29 13.31 -22.41 -17.61
C GLN A 29 14.60 -21.80 -18.14
N GLY A 30 15.62 -22.62 -18.34
CA GLY A 30 16.96 -22.25 -18.79
C GLY A 30 17.59 -23.32 -19.68
N TRP A 31 18.89 -23.20 -19.92
CA TRP A 31 19.67 -24.21 -20.63
C TRP A 31 20.24 -25.21 -19.63
N LYS A 32 20.11 -26.50 -19.90
CA LYS A 32 20.76 -27.52 -19.06
C LYS A 32 22.28 -27.37 -19.18
N LEU A 33 22.96 -27.45 -18.04
CA LEU A 33 24.42 -27.55 -18.05
C LEU A 33 24.81 -28.92 -18.64
N ASP A 34 25.85 -28.94 -19.47
CA ASP A 34 26.36 -30.18 -20.06
C ASP A 34 27.00 -31.06 -18.96
N PRO A 35 26.59 -32.33 -18.78
CA PRO A 35 27.20 -33.23 -17.80
C PRO A 35 28.70 -33.47 -17.99
N ASP A 36 29.22 -33.25 -19.20
CA ASP A 36 30.65 -33.37 -19.50
C ASP A 36 31.44 -32.06 -19.24
N ASP A 37 30.76 -30.95 -18.90
CA ASP A 37 31.39 -29.69 -18.53
C ASP A 37 31.95 -29.75 -17.10
N GLN A 38 33.12 -29.13 -16.89
CA GLN A 38 33.73 -29.04 -15.57
C GLN A 38 32.79 -28.39 -14.53
N ALA A 39 31.99 -27.40 -14.93
CA ALA A 39 31.06 -26.72 -14.06
C ALA A 39 29.97 -27.65 -13.49
N TYR A 40 29.64 -28.75 -14.19
CA TYR A 40 28.71 -29.75 -13.68
C TYR A 40 29.29 -30.49 -12.48
N GLY A 41 30.60 -30.78 -12.51
CA GLY A 41 31.33 -31.38 -11.37
C GLY A 41 31.50 -30.44 -10.17
N ASP A 42 31.29 -29.13 -10.34
CA ASP A 42 31.35 -28.14 -9.25
C ASP A 42 30.02 -28.04 -8.46
N VAL A 43 28.92 -28.61 -9.00
CA VAL A 43 27.62 -28.67 -8.33
C VAL A 43 27.70 -29.62 -7.14
N ARG A 44 27.24 -29.17 -5.97
CA ARG A 44 27.30 -29.95 -4.73
C ARG A 44 26.04 -30.80 -4.55
N ASP A 45 26.23 -32.02 -4.05
CA ASP A 45 25.16 -32.92 -3.57
C ASP A 45 24.07 -33.25 -4.62
N MET A 46 24.42 -33.27 -5.91
CA MET A 46 23.48 -33.51 -7.00
C MET A 46 22.92 -34.93 -6.98
N ALA A 47 21.60 -35.06 -6.91
CA ALA A 47 20.88 -36.34 -6.98
C ALA A 47 20.49 -36.74 -8.41
N ASP A 48 20.20 -38.02 -8.63
CA ASP A 48 19.84 -38.57 -9.94
C ASP A 48 18.57 -37.97 -10.55
N ASP A 49 17.69 -37.37 -9.73
CA ASP A 49 16.45 -36.71 -10.13
C ASP A 49 16.56 -35.18 -10.23
N GLU A 50 17.76 -34.63 -10.07
CA GLU A 50 18.04 -33.21 -10.19
C GLU A 50 18.65 -32.85 -11.55
N ASP A 51 18.45 -31.59 -11.96
CA ASP A 51 19.05 -31.03 -13.15
C ASP A 51 19.42 -29.57 -12.89
N VAL A 52 20.45 -29.07 -13.56
CA VAL A 52 20.98 -27.72 -13.34
C VAL A 52 20.82 -26.88 -14.58
N LEU A 53 20.27 -25.68 -14.39
CA LEU A 53 19.95 -24.76 -15.47
C LEU A 53 20.84 -23.52 -15.38
N GLU A 54 21.52 -23.20 -16.47
CA GLU A 54 22.16 -21.91 -16.68
C GLU A 54 21.10 -20.90 -17.14
N VAL A 55 21.05 -19.75 -16.46
CA VAL A 55 20.21 -18.60 -16.82
C VAL A 55 20.97 -17.28 -16.67
N PRO A 56 20.67 -16.25 -17.49
CA PRO A 56 21.22 -14.92 -17.33
C PRO A 56 20.83 -14.35 -15.97
N ARG A 57 21.78 -13.72 -15.27
CA ARG A 57 21.53 -13.08 -13.97
C ARG A 57 20.35 -12.11 -14.01
N GLU A 58 20.24 -11.33 -15.08
CA GLU A 58 19.16 -10.37 -15.31
C GLU A 58 17.76 -11.00 -15.22
N LEU A 59 17.62 -12.28 -15.60
CA LEU A 59 16.34 -12.99 -15.52
C LEU A 59 15.83 -13.04 -14.07
N LEU A 60 16.71 -13.34 -13.12
CA LEU A 60 16.35 -13.40 -11.71
C LEU A 60 16.22 -12.00 -11.11
N GLU A 61 17.10 -11.06 -11.48
CA GLU A 61 17.02 -9.67 -11.00
C GLU A 61 15.69 -8.99 -11.39
N ARG A 62 15.18 -9.29 -12.59
CA ARG A 62 13.95 -8.70 -13.12
C ARG A 62 12.69 -9.48 -12.76
N PHE A 63 12.75 -10.81 -12.79
CA PHE A 63 11.54 -11.64 -12.79
C PHE A 63 11.49 -12.69 -11.69
N ALA A 64 12.54 -12.88 -10.88
CA ALA A 64 12.38 -13.70 -9.68
C ALA A 64 11.33 -13.02 -8.80
N PRO A 65 10.25 -13.73 -8.41
CA PRO A 65 9.32 -13.24 -7.41
C PRO A 65 10.11 -12.84 -6.18
N LYS A 66 10.08 -11.54 -5.87
CA LYS A 66 10.90 -10.99 -4.79
C LYS A 66 10.35 -11.39 -3.42
N HIS A 67 9.10 -11.87 -3.39
CA HIS A 67 8.42 -12.37 -2.19
C HIS A 67 7.56 -13.57 -2.59
N ALA A 68 7.61 -14.66 -1.81
CA ALA A 68 6.43 -15.49 -1.68
C ALA A 68 5.33 -14.58 -1.14
N GLU A 69 4.12 -14.61 -1.70
CA GLU A 69 2.96 -14.11 -0.97
C GLU A 69 2.89 -14.92 0.32
N SER A 70 3.52 -14.39 1.37
CA SER A 70 3.47 -14.98 2.68
C SER A 70 1.99 -15.03 3.03
N ASN A 71 1.58 -16.13 3.63
CA ASN A 71 0.21 -16.38 4.05
C ASN A 71 -0.10 -15.41 5.20
N THR A 72 -0.27 -14.12 4.90
CA THR A 72 -0.22 -13.04 5.89
C THR A 72 -1.60 -12.88 6.48
N ARG A 73 -1.74 -13.32 7.73
CA ARG A 73 -2.89 -13.00 8.58
C ARG A 73 -3.04 -11.47 8.66
N LEU A 74 -4.25 -10.98 8.35
CA LEU A 74 -4.59 -9.57 8.52
C LEU A 74 -4.61 -9.21 10.02
N VAL A 75 -4.06 -8.04 10.36
CA VAL A 75 -4.23 -7.43 11.68
C VAL A 75 -5.44 -6.50 11.67
N SER A 76 -6.20 -6.48 12.76
CA SER A 76 -7.39 -5.64 12.91
C SER A 76 -7.63 -5.29 14.38
N GLY A 77 -8.52 -4.32 14.63
CA GLY A 77 -8.84 -3.82 15.97
C GLY A 77 -7.58 -3.39 16.73
N ALA A 78 -7.46 -3.81 17.98
CA ALA A 78 -6.38 -3.38 18.88
C ALA A 78 -4.96 -3.57 18.31
N ALA A 79 -4.71 -4.62 17.53
CA ALA A 79 -3.39 -4.85 16.93
C ALA A 79 -3.07 -3.87 15.80
N PHE A 80 -4.09 -3.37 15.11
CA PHE A 80 -3.94 -2.30 14.13
C PHE A 80 -3.83 -0.93 14.82
N ASP A 81 -4.63 -0.71 15.86
CA ASP A 81 -4.61 0.53 16.65
C ASP A 81 -3.25 0.77 17.33
N GLU A 82 -2.58 -0.31 17.77
CA GLU A 82 -1.26 -0.26 18.40
C GLU A 82 -0.23 0.46 17.51
N LEU A 83 -0.28 0.29 16.18
CA LEU A 83 0.64 0.92 15.24
C LEU A 83 0.66 2.45 15.33
N PHE A 84 -0.48 3.06 15.70
CA PHE A 84 -0.61 4.52 15.85
C PHE A 84 -0.09 5.05 17.18
N THR A 85 0.32 4.15 18.08
CA THR A 85 0.90 4.51 19.38
C THR A 85 2.38 4.13 19.49
N THR A 86 2.82 3.12 18.73
CA THR A 86 4.18 2.57 18.82
C THR A 86 5.16 3.12 17.79
N PHE A 87 4.72 3.78 16.72
CA PHE A 87 5.63 4.36 15.71
C PHE A 87 6.50 5.46 16.31
N GLU A 88 7.72 5.63 15.81
CA GLU A 88 8.74 6.50 16.42
C GLU A 88 8.87 7.87 15.75
N HIS A 89 8.63 7.96 14.44
CA HIS A 89 8.98 9.13 13.63
C HIS A 89 7.87 9.56 12.68
N THR A 90 7.35 8.65 11.86
CA THR A 90 6.41 8.99 10.78
C THR A 90 5.32 7.94 10.62
N ALA A 91 4.07 8.39 10.49
CA ALA A 91 2.96 7.61 9.98
C ALA A 91 2.41 8.32 8.73
N ARG A 92 2.58 7.70 7.55
CA ARG A 92 2.17 8.29 6.26
C ARG A 92 1.14 7.43 5.57
N ARG A 93 0.04 8.01 5.09
CA ARG A 93 -1.06 7.28 4.43
C ARG A 93 -1.26 7.69 2.98
N LEU A 94 -1.56 6.71 2.13
CA LEU A 94 -2.21 6.92 0.83
C LEU A 94 -3.64 6.38 0.89
N GLU A 95 -4.62 7.20 0.50
CA GLU A 95 -6.03 6.83 0.36
C GLU A 95 -6.44 6.94 -1.10
N THR A 96 -6.92 5.85 -1.71
CA THR A 96 -7.31 5.84 -3.13
C THR A 96 -8.78 5.54 -3.35
N ARG A 97 -9.57 5.28 -2.31
CA ARG A 97 -11.01 5.02 -2.45
C ARG A 97 -11.83 6.31 -2.33
N THR A 98 -13.03 6.28 -2.90
CA THR A 98 -13.99 7.40 -2.86
C THR A 98 -15.07 7.22 -1.78
N HIS A 99 -15.06 6.07 -1.09
CA HIS A 99 -15.97 5.70 -0.04
C HIS A 99 -15.40 4.58 0.83
N TYR A 100 -15.68 4.67 2.14
CA TYR A 100 -15.52 3.61 3.12
C TYR A 100 -16.85 3.46 3.89
N ASP A 101 -17.17 2.25 4.31
CA ASP A 101 -18.35 2.01 5.16
C ASP A 101 -17.89 1.78 6.60
N ILE A 102 -17.81 2.88 7.35
CA ILE A 102 -17.42 2.88 8.77
C ILE A 102 -18.67 3.04 9.62
N GLU A 103 -19.01 2.00 10.38
CA GLU A 103 -20.24 1.96 11.19
C GLU A 103 -20.36 3.16 12.15
N ASN A 104 -19.26 3.55 12.80
CA ASN A 104 -19.22 4.63 13.79
C ASN A 104 -19.45 6.02 13.20
N GLU A 105 -19.25 6.22 11.89
CA GLU A 105 -19.38 7.54 11.27
C GLU A 105 -20.78 7.79 10.72
N ARG A 106 -21.61 6.75 10.56
CA ARG A 106 -22.91 6.78 9.86
C ARG A 106 -23.85 7.88 10.36
N GLU A 107 -23.95 8.08 11.67
CA GLU A 107 -24.79 9.12 12.26
C GLU A 107 -24.27 10.52 11.90
N SER A 108 -22.98 10.75 12.09
CA SER A 108 -22.34 12.03 11.77
C SER A 108 -22.30 12.32 10.26
N PHE A 109 -22.24 11.28 9.42
CA PHE A 109 -22.37 11.40 7.98
C PHE A 109 -23.80 11.81 7.58
N ALA A 110 -24.83 11.22 8.20
CA ALA A 110 -26.21 11.63 7.98
C ALA A 110 -26.46 13.10 8.38
N GLN A 111 -25.98 13.51 9.57
CA GLN A 111 -26.02 14.91 10.01
C GLN A 111 -25.35 15.85 9.00
N PHE A 112 -24.21 15.44 8.44
CA PHE A 112 -23.51 16.22 7.42
C PHE A 112 -24.34 16.41 6.15
N LEU A 113 -24.99 15.35 5.66
CA LEU A 113 -25.86 15.39 4.48
C LEU A 113 -27.09 16.28 4.70
N ASP A 114 -27.66 16.23 5.91
CA ASP A 114 -28.83 17.04 6.29
C ASP A 114 -28.46 18.50 6.61
N GLY A 115 -27.15 18.83 6.59
CA GLY A 115 -26.64 20.17 6.87
C GLY A 115 -26.64 20.54 8.35
N GLU A 116 -26.86 19.57 9.23
CA GLU A 116 -26.89 19.72 10.69
C GLU A 116 -25.47 19.94 11.25
N GLU A 117 -25.41 20.23 12.55
CA GLU A 117 -24.15 20.22 13.30
C GLU A 117 -23.69 18.77 13.45
N VAL A 118 -22.45 18.50 13.05
CA VAL A 118 -21.87 17.14 13.02
C VAL A 118 -21.29 16.81 14.39
N ASP A 119 -21.79 15.77 15.04
CA ASP A 119 -21.23 15.25 16.30
C ASP A 119 -19.96 14.43 16.03
N LEU A 120 -18.85 14.88 16.63
CA LEU A 120 -17.52 14.28 16.51
C LEU A 120 -17.09 13.50 17.77
N ALA A 121 -18.03 13.17 18.67
CA ALA A 121 -17.73 12.39 19.88
C ALA A 121 -17.04 11.05 19.55
N TRP A 122 -17.50 10.36 18.51
CA TRP A 122 -16.90 9.10 18.02
C TRP A 122 -15.45 9.27 17.54
N PHE A 123 -15.09 10.48 17.10
CA PHE A 123 -13.81 10.80 16.49
C PHE A 123 -12.77 11.32 17.49
N THR A 124 -13.21 11.64 18.71
CA THR A 124 -12.38 12.34 19.70
C THR A 124 -11.16 11.52 20.13
N SER A 125 -11.29 10.21 20.34
CA SER A 125 -10.16 9.35 20.74
C SER A 125 -9.05 9.31 19.68
N TRP A 126 -9.43 9.28 18.41
CA TRP A 126 -8.49 9.36 17.30
C TRP A 126 -7.75 10.70 17.31
N LEU A 127 -8.51 11.81 17.40
CA LEU A 127 -7.93 13.16 17.42
C LEU A 127 -6.98 13.36 18.60
N ASP A 128 -7.31 12.83 19.79
CA ASP A 128 -6.45 12.88 20.96
C ASP A 128 -5.14 12.12 20.74
N THR A 129 -5.21 10.93 20.13
CA THR A 129 -4.02 10.16 19.75
C THR A 129 -3.16 10.97 18.77
N MET A 130 -3.74 11.53 17.71
CA MET A 130 -2.98 12.32 16.73
C MET A 130 -2.33 13.57 17.35
N ARG A 131 -3.04 14.26 18.27
CA ARG A 131 -2.47 15.39 19.03
C ARG A 131 -1.29 14.96 19.88
N GLU A 132 -1.38 13.84 20.57
CA GLU A 132 -0.29 13.31 21.39
C GLU A 132 0.94 13.00 20.54
N GLN A 133 0.76 12.27 19.44
CA GLN A 133 1.86 11.85 18.57
C GLN A 133 2.55 13.06 17.90
N THR A 134 1.76 14.02 17.42
CA THR A 134 2.30 15.23 16.77
C THR A 134 2.95 16.18 17.78
N ALA A 135 2.40 16.31 19.01
CA ALA A 135 3.03 17.06 20.09
C ALA A 135 4.37 16.46 20.54
N ALA A 136 4.55 15.14 20.39
CA ALA A 136 5.82 14.45 20.61
C ALA A 136 6.84 14.67 19.47
N GLY A 137 6.51 15.48 18.46
CA GLY A 137 7.39 15.79 17.32
C GLY A 137 7.36 14.77 16.19
N LYS A 138 6.43 13.80 16.23
CA LYS A 138 6.26 12.81 15.17
C LYS A 138 5.42 13.40 14.02
N THR A 139 5.62 12.89 12.81
CA THR A 139 4.85 13.31 11.63
C THR A 139 3.71 12.34 11.36
N VAL A 140 2.47 12.83 11.33
CA VAL A 140 1.34 12.09 10.78
C VAL A 140 0.86 12.82 9.53
N ALA A 141 0.84 12.14 8.39
CA ALA A 141 0.51 12.77 7.11
C ALA A 141 -0.28 11.83 6.20
N ARG A 142 -1.12 12.40 5.33
CA ARG A 142 -2.02 11.66 4.44
C ARG A 142 -2.18 12.34 3.11
N VAL A 143 -2.17 11.56 2.03
CA VAL A 143 -2.62 11.99 0.71
C VAL A 143 -3.89 11.25 0.33
N ARG A 144 -4.92 12.01 -0.03
CA ARG A 144 -6.19 11.49 -0.56
C ARG A 144 -6.24 11.68 -2.06
N VAL A 145 -6.43 10.59 -2.80
CA VAL A 145 -6.62 10.64 -4.24
C VAL A 145 -8.12 10.82 -4.54
N VAL A 146 -8.48 11.97 -5.10
CA VAL A 146 -9.88 12.35 -5.31
C VAL A 146 -10.24 12.44 -6.79
N PRO A 147 -11.47 12.10 -7.20
CA PRO A 147 -12.00 12.40 -8.53
C PRO A 147 -12.16 13.92 -8.73
N ALA A 148 -12.40 14.33 -9.98
CA ALA A 148 -12.64 15.74 -10.31
C ALA A 148 -13.88 16.32 -9.61
N GLU A 149 -14.94 15.51 -9.46
CA GLU A 149 -16.12 15.85 -8.68
C GLU A 149 -16.17 15.01 -7.41
N LEU A 150 -16.12 15.65 -6.26
CA LEU A 150 -16.13 14.97 -4.96
C LEU A 150 -17.48 14.31 -4.70
N THR A 151 -17.44 13.04 -4.26
CA THR A 151 -18.62 12.36 -3.72
C THR A 151 -19.03 13.02 -2.40
N ASP A 152 -20.27 12.78 -1.97
CA ASP A 152 -20.76 13.28 -0.68
C ASP A 152 -19.89 12.81 0.48
N TYR A 153 -19.45 11.55 0.41
CA TYR A 153 -18.52 10.97 1.38
C TYR A 153 -17.17 11.70 1.39
N LEU A 154 -16.58 12.01 0.23
CA LEU A 154 -15.32 12.76 0.18
C LEU A 154 -15.48 14.21 0.67
N ARG A 155 -16.65 14.83 0.45
CA ARG A 155 -16.98 16.15 1.03
C ARG A 155 -17.09 16.08 2.56
N TYR A 156 -17.65 15.00 3.08
CA TYR A 156 -17.69 14.71 4.50
C TYR A 156 -16.27 14.48 5.07
N GLU A 157 -15.42 13.69 4.42
CA GLU A 157 -14.02 13.52 4.84
C GLU A 157 -13.22 14.83 4.78
N LEU A 158 -13.54 15.72 3.83
CA LEU A 158 -12.98 17.05 3.74
C LEU A 158 -13.45 17.94 4.90
N HIS A 159 -14.70 17.82 5.34
CA HIS A 159 -15.20 18.47 6.56
C HIS A 159 -14.47 17.96 7.81
N LEU A 160 -14.30 16.63 7.95
CA LEU A 160 -13.53 16.05 9.06
C LEU A 160 -12.06 16.47 9.04
N ALA A 161 -11.47 16.71 7.85
CA ALA A 161 -10.07 17.10 7.71
C ALA A 161 -9.73 18.40 8.46
N GLU A 162 -10.70 19.28 8.70
CA GLU A 162 -10.51 20.46 9.56
C GLU A 162 -10.08 20.06 10.98
N SER A 163 -10.80 19.11 11.59
CA SER A 163 -10.47 18.60 12.92
C SER A 163 -9.16 17.82 12.95
N ASN A 164 -8.87 17.02 11.91
CA ASN A 164 -7.62 16.28 11.81
C ASN A 164 -6.41 17.22 11.70
N THR A 165 -6.49 18.22 10.83
CA THR A 165 -5.39 19.19 10.65
C THR A 165 -5.21 20.08 11.89
N ALA A 166 -6.28 20.37 12.63
CA ALA A 166 -6.21 21.00 13.96
C ALA A 166 -5.55 20.09 15.01
N ALA A 167 -5.65 18.76 14.85
CA ALA A 167 -4.96 17.77 15.68
C ALA A 167 -3.49 17.53 15.25
N GLY A 168 -3.02 18.18 14.19
CA GLY A 168 -1.61 18.17 13.77
C GLY A 168 -1.30 17.32 12.54
N GLU A 169 -2.28 16.64 11.93
CA GLU A 169 -2.05 15.87 10.69
C GLU A 169 -1.77 16.79 9.48
N ASP A 170 -0.81 16.42 8.61
CA ASP A 170 -0.63 17.03 7.28
C ASP A 170 -1.48 16.26 6.25
N ILE A 171 -2.66 16.79 5.94
CA ILE A 171 -3.58 16.21 4.95
C ILE A 171 -3.48 16.97 3.62
N ARG A 172 -3.31 16.21 2.54
CA ARG A 172 -3.24 16.72 1.17
C ARG A 172 -4.15 15.95 0.22
N TYR A 173 -4.51 16.59 -0.88
CA TYR A 173 -5.43 16.07 -1.89
C TYR A 173 -4.72 16.03 -3.25
N LEU A 174 -4.83 14.88 -3.91
CA LEU A 174 -4.26 14.63 -5.23
C LEU A 174 -5.38 14.28 -6.18
N ASP A 175 -5.48 14.96 -7.31
CA ASP A 175 -6.48 14.61 -8.32
C ASP A 175 -6.13 13.26 -8.98
N ARG A 176 -7.18 12.49 -9.31
CA ARG A 176 -7.05 11.13 -9.87
C ARG A 176 -6.32 11.13 -11.22
N GLU A 177 -6.49 12.17 -12.02
CA GLU A 177 -5.86 12.25 -13.34
C GLU A 177 -4.33 12.36 -13.20
N THR A 178 -3.87 13.22 -12.30
CA THR A 178 -2.46 13.35 -11.92
C THR A 178 -1.94 12.07 -11.28
N ALA A 179 -2.69 11.45 -10.36
CA ALA A 179 -2.30 10.16 -9.76
C ALA A 179 -2.05 9.06 -10.81
N ASN A 180 -2.92 8.98 -11.83
CA ASN A 180 -2.81 8.01 -12.92
C ASN A 180 -1.54 8.22 -13.77
N ARG A 181 -1.05 9.45 -13.90
CA ARG A 181 0.20 9.75 -14.62
C ARG A 181 1.44 9.21 -13.93
N PHE A 182 1.40 9.04 -12.61
CA PHE A 182 2.52 8.54 -11.81
C PHE A 182 2.40 7.04 -11.49
N VAL A 183 1.37 6.38 -12.03
CA VAL A 183 1.12 4.94 -11.82
C VAL A 183 1.11 4.60 -10.33
N LEU A 184 0.42 5.43 -9.54
CA LEU A 184 0.18 5.14 -8.13
C LEU A 184 -0.62 3.84 -8.00
N PRO A 185 -0.40 3.05 -6.94
CA PRO A 185 -1.12 1.80 -6.77
C PRO A 185 -2.57 2.10 -6.45
N ASP A 186 -3.49 1.28 -6.95
CA ASP A 186 -4.91 1.37 -6.56
C ASP A 186 -5.15 0.56 -5.28
N ARG A 187 -4.54 1.02 -4.18
CA ARG A 187 -4.73 0.44 -2.84
C ARG A 187 -4.41 1.46 -1.76
N ASP A 188 -5.11 1.33 -0.66
CA ASP A 188 -4.88 2.07 0.57
C ASP A 188 -3.75 1.43 1.39
N PHE A 189 -2.88 2.26 1.96
CA PHE A 189 -1.88 1.79 2.90
C PHE A 189 -1.40 2.88 3.86
N TRP A 190 -0.93 2.44 5.03
CA TRP A 190 -0.09 3.23 5.93
C TRP A 190 1.36 2.75 5.84
N LEU A 191 2.30 3.69 5.89
CA LEU A 191 3.72 3.44 6.04
C LEU A 191 4.22 4.08 7.33
N PHE A 192 4.63 3.25 8.27
CA PHE A 192 5.19 3.63 9.56
C PHE A 192 6.73 3.56 9.50
N ASP A 193 7.38 4.64 9.95
CA ASP A 193 8.82 4.78 10.13
C ASP A 193 9.68 4.35 8.93
N SER A 194 9.11 4.43 7.73
CA SER A 194 9.73 3.93 6.49
C SER A 194 10.26 2.49 6.58
N SER A 195 9.61 1.66 7.42
CA SER A 195 10.05 0.28 7.70
C SER A 195 8.89 -0.71 7.82
N THR A 196 7.70 -0.26 8.20
CA THR A 196 6.52 -1.10 8.38
C THR A 196 5.39 -0.59 7.51
N LEU A 197 5.03 -1.37 6.49
CA LEU A 197 3.90 -1.11 5.61
C LEU A 197 2.68 -1.88 6.11
N ALA A 198 1.54 -1.20 6.20
CA ALA A 198 0.24 -1.79 6.50
C ALA A 198 -0.69 -1.53 5.31
N VAL A 199 -0.90 -2.55 4.46
CA VAL A 199 -1.80 -2.47 3.30
C VAL A 199 -3.23 -2.78 3.74
N LEU A 200 -4.18 -1.89 3.48
CA LEU A 200 -5.56 -2.04 3.96
C LEU A 200 -6.37 -2.87 2.96
N HIS A 201 -7.10 -3.85 3.47
CA HIS A 201 -8.00 -4.68 2.69
C HIS A 201 -9.45 -4.37 3.07
N PHE A 202 -10.29 -4.16 2.05
CA PHE A 202 -11.70 -3.83 2.22
C PHE A 202 -12.59 -4.85 1.51
N THR A 203 -13.83 -4.99 1.95
CA THR A 203 -14.87 -5.66 1.17
C THR A 203 -15.31 -4.79 -0.01
N ASP A 204 -16.11 -5.36 -0.91
CA ASP A 204 -16.70 -4.62 -2.04
C ASP A 204 -17.67 -3.53 -1.53
N GLU A 205 -18.32 -3.77 -0.39
CA GLU A 205 -19.18 -2.81 0.31
C GLU A 205 -18.40 -1.72 1.06
N GLY A 206 -17.07 -1.82 1.16
CA GLY A 206 -16.22 -0.80 1.77
C GLY A 206 -15.90 -1.02 3.25
N HIS A 207 -16.24 -2.18 3.83
CA HIS A 207 -15.85 -2.51 5.21
C HIS A 207 -14.38 -2.92 5.30
N LEU A 208 -13.66 -2.43 6.31
CA LEU A 208 -12.27 -2.82 6.54
C LEU A 208 -12.19 -4.27 7.05
N LEU A 209 -11.51 -5.14 6.30
CA LEU A 209 -11.19 -6.52 6.71
C LEU A 209 -9.99 -6.57 7.67
N GLY A 210 -9.06 -5.63 7.49
CA GLY A 210 -7.83 -5.51 8.27
C GLY A 210 -6.66 -5.04 7.41
N ALA A 211 -5.48 -5.00 8.01
CA ALA A 211 -4.25 -4.61 7.34
C ALA A 211 -3.28 -5.79 7.20
N GLN A 212 -2.68 -5.93 6.02
CA GLN A 212 -1.55 -6.81 5.79
C GLN A 212 -0.27 -6.08 6.20
N ILE A 213 0.46 -6.64 7.18
CA ILE A 213 1.75 -6.08 7.62
C ILE A 213 2.89 -6.63 6.76
N ILE A 214 3.68 -5.72 6.21
CA ILE A 214 4.83 -6.01 5.36
C ILE A 214 6.02 -5.20 5.86
N THR A 215 7.11 -5.89 6.20
CA THR A 215 8.39 -5.28 6.64
C THR A 215 9.51 -5.55 5.65
N ASP A 216 9.18 -6.02 4.45
CA ASP A 216 10.17 -6.25 3.41
C ASP A 216 10.72 -4.90 2.90
N PRO A 217 12.04 -4.64 2.99
CA PRO A 217 12.61 -3.36 2.59
C PRO A 217 12.35 -2.97 1.13
N ALA A 218 12.32 -3.93 0.20
CA ALA A 218 12.11 -3.64 -1.21
C ALA A 218 10.68 -3.14 -1.46
N VAL A 219 9.68 -3.82 -0.86
CA VAL A 219 8.28 -3.42 -0.93
C VAL A 219 8.07 -2.08 -0.22
N VAL A 220 8.65 -1.92 0.95
CA VAL A 220 8.56 -0.67 1.73
C VAL A 220 9.14 0.53 0.96
N VAL A 221 10.31 0.38 0.35
CA VAL A 221 10.93 1.45 -0.45
C VAL A 221 10.09 1.79 -1.67
N GLU A 222 9.48 0.82 -2.33
CA GLU A 222 8.56 1.07 -3.44
C GLU A 222 7.35 1.91 -2.99
N HIS A 223 6.72 1.55 -1.87
CA HIS A 223 5.58 2.30 -1.33
C HIS A 223 5.97 3.69 -0.82
N ALA A 224 7.17 3.84 -0.25
CA ALA A 224 7.73 5.14 0.12
C ALA A 224 7.88 6.05 -1.11
N ARG A 225 8.35 5.53 -2.25
CA ARG A 225 8.47 6.30 -3.50
C ARG A 225 7.10 6.78 -4.00
N TRP A 226 6.07 5.93 -3.91
CA TRP A 226 4.71 6.33 -4.26
C TRP A 226 4.17 7.43 -3.36
N LEU A 227 4.40 7.34 -2.05
CA LEU A 227 4.03 8.41 -1.11
C LEU A 227 4.77 9.71 -1.43
N ASP A 228 6.08 9.66 -1.66
CA ASP A 228 6.86 10.86 -1.97
C ASP A 228 6.36 11.55 -3.25
N ALA A 229 6.05 10.77 -4.30
CA ALA A 229 5.44 11.28 -5.52
C ALA A 229 4.05 11.87 -5.26
N ALA A 230 3.21 11.17 -4.49
CA ALA A 230 1.87 11.64 -4.16
C ALA A 230 1.92 12.97 -3.38
N PHE A 231 2.75 13.08 -2.35
CA PHE A 231 2.92 14.30 -1.55
C PHE A 231 3.51 15.47 -2.34
N HIS A 232 4.40 15.20 -3.29
CA HIS A 232 4.99 16.23 -4.15
C HIS A 232 3.95 16.92 -5.04
N HIS A 233 2.95 16.16 -5.51
CA HIS A 233 1.91 16.67 -6.41
C HIS A 233 0.60 17.03 -5.70
N ALA A 234 0.39 16.59 -4.47
CA ALA A 234 -0.83 16.85 -3.72
C ALA A 234 -0.88 18.29 -3.17
N GLN A 235 -2.08 18.88 -3.24
CA GLN A 235 -2.39 20.19 -2.70
C GLN A 235 -2.70 20.09 -1.20
N PRO A 236 -2.12 20.95 -0.33
CA PRO A 236 -2.48 20.98 1.09
C PRO A 236 -3.96 21.28 1.34
N PHE A 237 -4.54 20.68 2.38
CA PHE A 237 -5.96 20.86 2.76
C PHE A 237 -6.42 22.32 2.75
N ARG A 238 -5.64 23.24 3.33
CA ARG A 238 -5.99 24.66 3.45
C ARG A 238 -6.14 25.39 2.12
N GLU A 239 -5.50 24.88 1.07
CA GLU A 239 -5.64 25.43 -0.28
C GLU A 239 -6.79 24.74 -1.00
N PHE A 240 -6.82 23.40 -0.94
CA PHE A 240 -7.85 22.58 -1.57
C PHE A 240 -9.27 22.95 -1.13
N VAL A 241 -9.49 23.19 0.17
CA VAL A 241 -10.81 23.54 0.73
C VAL A 241 -11.34 24.91 0.26
N LYS A 242 -10.46 25.81 -0.21
CA LYS A 242 -10.90 27.11 -0.77
C LYS A 242 -11.52 26.95 -2.15
N GLU A 243 -11.05 25.97 -2.91
CA GLU A 243 -11.51 25.65 -4.25
C GLU A 243 -12.70 24.67 -4.21
N HIS A 244 -12.71 23.81 -3.18
CA HIS A 244 -13.72 22.79 -2.94
C HIS A 244 -14.27 22.92 -1.52
N PRO A 245 -15.15 23.89 -1.23
CA PRO A 245 -15.76 23.94 0.08
C PRO A 245 -16.57 22.65 0.33
N PRO A 246 -16.52 22.08 1.54
CA PRO A 246 -17.23 20.83 1.84
C PRO A 246 -18.75 20.99 1.76
N ARG A 247 -19.25 22.23 1.89
CA ARG A 247 -20.65 22.64 1.76
C ARG A 247 -20.78 23.79 0.77
#